data_AF-A0A0F7N0X9-F1
#
_entry.id   AF-A0A0F7N0X9-F1
#
_cell.length_a   1.000
_cell.length_b   1.000
_cell.length_c   1.000
_cell.angle_alpha   90.00
_cell.angle_beta   90.00
_cell.angle_gamma   90.00
#
_symmetry.space_group_name_H-M   'P 1'
#
loop_
_entity.id
_entity.type
_entity.pdbx_description
1 polymer ?
#
loop_
_entity_poly.entity_id
_entity_poly.type
_entity_poly.pdbx_seq_one_letter_code
_entity_poly.pdbx_strand_id
1 'polypeptide(L)'
;MLRRSVRGRTVVIATALVLAIGAGAVVAVQTGLLPQDDPCAGADLELAVVASPDIAPVVRRTAQRARATGVKTDGRCLDVEVSARPAAEVAQALRGKDTRPGFQVWIPDSSIWTGMVTAGGGGASIDEVTRLASSPVGMATLQDGARKLGWPEKTYGWAELTDAALGDGAGLRLGTADPAVSATGALALTAMHRAGGKDADTRTAATAKLLSERVEPGDAAVLASLPDSGLDDPKDNDALFLSEQAAFRHNAGASTGGRLDMFYPEGGTVALDYPYTIVDNDAMAMDRVRAASRFQRLLTDGKTTDQLRRQGFRAPDGRLDADLAMAAGGAAPQPFDAPPAEAPAPDEVASVLGMWTVTVQSARLTTVVDVSGSMGELVPGEAGQTRMDVTKNALIQALSQFTGEDEIGLWRFSTRLEGEQDYEEVTGTTRLAQRTDDGASHRELLASAFGSLQPVPDGATGLYDTALAAYERQVKEYAPGRFNAVVLLTDGTNEDPGSISAADLAARLRKTADPERPVGLIAIGIGPDADIEACGRIAEAVGGESYRVTDPKEIHAVLLRAVTDAGAKAALS
;
A
#
# COMPACT_ATOMS: atom_id res chain seq x y z
N MET A 1 39.67 -9.47 91.47
CA MET A 1 39.10 -8.28 90.81
C MET A 1 40.10 -7.87 89.75
N LEU A 2 39.88 -7.72 88.43
CA LEU A 2 38.76 -7.26 87.62
C LEU A 2 38.79 -8.02 86.27
N ARG A 3 37.66 -8.56 85.80
CA ARG A 3 37.43 -8.87 84.37
C ARG A 3 35.96 -9.22 84.15
N ARG A 4 35.05 -8.24 84.23
CA ARG A 4 33.63 -8.48 83.88
C ARG A 4 32.83 -7.29 83.33
N SER A 5 33.41 -6.13 83.05
CA SER A 5 32.63 -4.94 82.64
C SER A 5 32.73 -4.54 81.16
N VAL A 6 33.51 -5.23 80.33
CA VAL A 6 33.70 -4.79 78.92
C VAL A 6 32.59 -5.28 77.99
N ARG A 7 32.03 -6.49 78.22
CA ARG A 7 30.99 -7.08 77.34
C ARG A 7 29.64 -6.36 77.39
N GLY A 8 29.27 -5.77 78.53
CA GLY A 8 27.99 -5.04 78.67
C GLY A 8 27.97 -3.72 77.90
N ARG A 9 29.10 -3.01 77.85
CA ARG A 9 29.22 -1.73 77.13
C ARG A 9 29.18 -1.90 75.62
N THR A 10 29.78 -2.96 75.08
CA THR A 10 29.77 -3.22 73.63
C THR A 10 28.37 -3.58 73.12
N VAL A 11 27.59 -4.32 73.91
CA VAL A 11 26.21 -4.66 73.56
C VAL A 11 25.32 -3.42 73.60
N VAL A 12 25.44 -2.58 74.63
CA VAL A 12 24.66 -1.33 74.72
C VAL A 12 24.97 -0.37 73.56
N ILE A 13 26.23 -0.24 73.17
CA ILE A 13 26.63 0.61 72.03
C ILE A 13 26.12 0.03 70.71
N ALA A 14 26.19 -1.29 70.50
CA ALA A 14 25.67 -1.94 69.31
C ALA A 14 24.14 -1.79 69.19
N THR A 15 23.40 -1.99 70.28
CA THR A 15 21.94 -1.82 70.30
C THR A 15 21.54 -0.36 70.08
N ALA A 16 22.27 0.59 70.66
CA ALA A 16 22.05 2.02 70.42
C ALA A 16 22.33 2.42 68.97
N LEU A 17 23.35 1.85 68.33
CA LEU A 17 23.67 2.10 66.93
C LEU A 17 22.60 1.54 65.99
N VAL A 18 22.11 0.33 66.25
CA VAL A 18 21.02 -0.28 65.47
C VAL A 18 19.72 0.50 65.63
N LEU A 19 19.40 0.96 66.85
CA LEU A 19 18.25 1.83 67.08
C LEU A 19 18.42 3.21 66.42
N ALA A 20 19.62 3.77 66.38
CA ALA A 20 19.88 5.03 65.69
C ALA A 20 19.81 4.88 64.15
N ILE A 21 20.26 3.76 63.59
CA ILE A 21 20.13 3.45 62.16
C ILE A 21 18.66 3.16 61.81
N GLY A 22 17.94 2.41 62.66
CA GLY A 22 16.52 2.14 62.48
C GLY A 22 15.66 3.41 62.60
N ALA A 23 15.93 4.24 63.62
CA ALA A 23 15.27 5.54 63.77
C ALA A 23 15.65 6.50 62.62
N GLY A 24 16.90 6.49 62.16
CA GLY A 24 17.34 7.25 61.00
C GLY A 24 16.65 6.81 59.70
N ALA A 25 16.42 5.51 59.52
CA ALA A 25 15.66 4.97 58.38
C ALA A 25 14.17 5.34 58.46
N VAL A 26 13.54 5.25 59.64
CA VAL A 26 12.14 5.65 59.85
C VAL A 26 11.96 7.16 59.66
N VAL A 27 12.87 7.96 60.21
CA VAL A 27 12.88 9.42 60.02
C VAL A 27 13.14 9.74 58.55
N ALA A 28 14.05 9.06 57.85
CA ALA A 28 14.28 9.27 56.41
C ALA A 28 13.06 8.90 55.56
N VAL A 29 12.30 7.87 55.94
CA VAL A 29 11.01 7.52 55.31
C VAL A 29 9.93 8.57 55.60
N GLN A 30 9.85 9.07 56.84
CA GLN A 30 8.83 10.04 57.26
C GLN A 30 9.11 11.49 56.83
N THR A 31 10.38 11.84 56.60
CA THR A 31 10.84 13.18 56.17
C THR A 31 11.09 13.27 54.67
N GLY A 32 10.89 12.20 53.90
CA GLY A 32 11.04 12.19 52.44
C GLY A 32 12.49 12.24 51.95
N LEU A 33 13.46 11.83 52.77
CA LEU A 33 14.90 11.82 52.45
C LEU A 33 15.35 10.58 51.65
N LEU A 34 14.51 9.55 51.56
CA LEU A 34 14.65 8.48 50.58
C LEU A 34 13.89 8.87 49.31
N PRO A 35 14.39 8.57 48.10
CA PRO A 35 13.63 8.77 46.87
C PRO A 35 12.38 7.88 46.94
N GLN A 36 11.29 8.43 47.45
CA GLN A 36 9.97 7.89 47.24
C GLN A 36 9.65 8.16 45.77
N ASP A 37 9.15 7.15 45.06
CA ASP A 37 8.55 7.35 43.75
C ASP A 37 7.35 8.29 43.93
N ASP A 38 7.59 9.60 43.87
CA ASP A 38 6.52 10.59 43.97
C ASP A 38 5.47 10.22 42.92
N PRO A 39 4.21 9.90 43.33
CA PRO A 39 3.14 9.70 42.37
C PRO A 39 3.05 10.96 41.52
N CYS A 40 2.94 10.76 40.20
CA CYS A 40 2.99 11.78 39.16
C CYS A 40 2.45 13.15 39.64
N ALA A 41 3.36 14.03 40.06
CA ALA A 41 3.02 15.33 40.59
C ALA A 41 3.09 16.34 39.44
N GLY A 42 1.99 16.47 38.68
CA GLY A 42 1.87 17.37 37.53
C GLY A 42 0.97 16.82 36.45
N ALA A 43 0.73 17.60 35.38
CA ALA A 43 0.09 17.09 34.17
C ALA A 43 1.02 16.10 33.48
N ASP A 44 0.47 14.94 33.09
CA ASP A 44 1.22 13.92 32.35
C ASP A 44 1.67 14.46 30.98
N LEU A 45 2.80 13.95 30.49
CA LEU A 45 3.24 14.23 29.13
C LEU A 45 2.64 13.19 28.19
N GLU A 46 1.59 13.60 27.49
CA GLU A 46 0.87 12.80 26.51
C GLU A 46 1.70 12.58 25.23
N LEU A 47 1.75 11.33 24.79
CA LEU A 47 2.35 10.90 23.54
C LEU A 47 1.35 10.01 22.78
N ALA A 48 0.87 10.47 21.63
CA ALA A 48 0.00 9.68 20.78
C ALA A 48 0.83 8.86 19.78
N VAL A 49 0.58 7.55 19.75
CA VAL A 49 1.26 6.54 18.93
C VAL A 49 0.23 5.83 18.06
N VAL A 50 0.51 5.75 16.77
CA VAL A 50 -0.23 4.88 15.83
C VAL A 50 0.66 3.70 15.48
N ALA A 51 0.16 2.48 15.62
CA ALA A 51 0.91 1.27 15.27
C ALA A 51 0.08 0.36 14.36
N SER A 52 0.77 -0.45 13.54
CA SER A 52 0.13 -1.49 12.75
C SER A 52 -0.62 -2.47 13.66
N PRO A 53 -1.78 -3.03 13.24
CA PRO A 53 -2.66 -3.80 14.12
C PRO A 53 -2.02 -5.05 14.75
N ASP A 54 -1.03 -5.63 14.09
CA ASP A 54 -0.28 -6.81 14.49
C ASP A 54 0.73 -6.55 15.64
N ILE A 55 1.44 -5.42 15.63
CA ILE A 55 2.41 -5.03 16.68
C ILE A 55 1.78 -4.20 17.80
N ALA A 56 0.66 -3.51 17.53
CA ALA A 56 -0.04 -2.66 18.49
C ALA A 56 -0.31 -3.29 19.87
N PRO A 57 -0.65 -4.60 20.00
CA PRO A 57 -0.83 -5.22 21.32
C PRO A 57 0.43 -5.19 22.20
N VAL A 58 1.63 -5.33 21.62
CA VAL A 58 2.90 -5.26 22.37
C VAL A 58 3.22 -3.81 22.74
N VAL A 59 2.98 -2.87 21.81
CA VAL A 59 3.18 -1.44 22.04
C VAL A 59 2.25 -0.95 23.18
N ARG A 60 0.97 -1.34 23.17
CA ARG A 60 0.00 -1.04 24.24
C ARG A 60 0.42 -1.60 25.60
N ARG A 61 0.87 -2.86 25.65
CA ARG A 61 1.36 -3.46 26.91
C ARG A 61 2.58 -2.71 27.45
N THR A 62 3.45 -2.22 26.58
CA THR A 62 4.62 -1.41 26.96
C THR A 62 4.20 -0.05 27.50
N ALA A 63 3.25 0.63 26.84
CA ALA A 63 2.64 1.88 27.32
C ALA A 63 1.99 1.72 28.70
N GLN A 64 1.17 0.68 28.88
CA GLN A 64 0.54 0.38 30.17
C GLN A 64 1.56 0.11 31.27
N ARG A 65 2.64 -0.61 30.97
CA ARG A 65 3.76 -0.83 31.89
C ARG A 65 4.47 0.47 32.25
N ALA A 66 4.71 1.35 31.27
CA ALA A 66 5.34 2.65 31.49
C ALA A 66 4.53 3.49 32.49
N ARG A 67 3.20 3.53 32.30
CA ARG A 67 2.26 4.20 33.21
C ARG A 67 2.25 3.57 34.60
N ALA A 68 2.14 2.24 34.69
CA ALA A 68 2.08 1.52 35.96
C ALA A 68 3.37 1.63 36.80
N THR A 69 4.52 1.84 36.14
CA THR A 69 5.83 2.00 36.79
C THR A 69 6.24 3.45 36.96
N GLY A 70 5.34 4.41 36.66
CA GLY A 70 5.60 5.84 36.82
C GLY A 70 6.80 6.33 36.02
N VAL A 71 6.99 5.85 34.78
CA VAL A 71 8.12 6.28 33.94
C VAL A 71 8.03 7.79 33.70
N LYS A 72 9.06 8.53 34.12
CA LYS A 72 9.15 9.98 33.95
C LYS A 72 10.00 10.39 32.75
N THR A 73 9.64 11.52 32.14
CA THR A 73 10.41 12.29 31.16
C THR A 73 10.29 13.77 31.52
N ASP A 74 11.42 14.47 31.67
CA ASP A 74 11.47 15.85 32.17
C ASP A 74 10.67 16.09 33.46
N GLY A 75 10.70 15.13 34.39
CA GLY A 75 10.00 15.23 35.67
C GLY A 75 8.48 14.99 35.61
N ARG A 76 7.89 14.84 34.40
CA ARG A 76 6.48 14.47 34.21
C ARG A 76 6.34 12.99 33.88
N CYS A 77 5.22 12.37 34.27
CA CYS A 77 4.96 10.99 33.88
C CYS A 77 4.63 10.90 32.39
N LEU A 78 5.12 9.84 31.77
CA LEU A 78 4.87 9.53 30.37
C LEU A 78 3.51 8.82 30.26
N ASP A 79 2.55 9.43 29.60
CA ASP A 79 1.28 8.79 29.24
C ASP A 79 1.23 8.58 27.73
N VAL A 80 1.09 7.32 27.31
CA VAL A 80 1.18 6.93 25.90
C VAL A 80 -0.14 6.34 25.45
N GLU A 81 -0.81 7.03 24.54
CA GLU A 81 -2.01 6.52 23.89
C GLU A 81 -1.64 5.78 22.60
N VAL A 82 -2.08 4.54 22.48
CA VAL A 82 -1.73 3.68 21.33
C VAL A 82 -2.97 3.26 20.57
N SER A 83 -3.11 3.78 19.35
CA SER A 83 -4.13 3.39 18.39
C SER A 83 -3.59 2.38 17.38
N ALA A 84 -4.45 1.46 16.94
CA ALA A 84 -4.11 0.46 15.93
C ALA A 84 -4.80 0.86 14.63
N ARG A 85 -4.02 1.11 13.57
CA ARG A 85 -4.53 1.50 12.25
C ARG A 85 -3.72 0.82 11.15
N PRO A 86 -4.33 0.38 10.05
CA PRO A 86 -3.61 -0.12 8.88
C PRO A 86 -2.57 0.90 8.39
N ALA A 87 -1.36 0.43 8.08
CA ALA A 87 -0.27 1.33 7.71
C ALA A 87 -0.54 2.09 6.40
N ALA A 88 -1.21 1.46 5.43
CA ALA A 88 -1.62 2.09 4.18
C ALA A 88 -2.53 3.32 4.39
N GLU A 89 -3.54 3.19 5.25
CA GLU A 89 -4.46 4.28 5.61
C GLU A 89 -3.71 5.46 6.26
N VAL A 90 -2.77 5.14 7.15
CA VAL A 90 -1.95 6.16 7.82
C VAL A 90 -1.01 6.84 6.83
N ALA A 91 -0.38 6.08 5.93
CA ALA A 91 0.47 6.61 4.88
C ALA A 91 -0.30 7.56 3.96
N GLN A 92 -1.51 7.17 3.53
CA GLN A 92 -2.39 8.02 2.73
C GLN A 92 -2.70 9.33 3.44
N ALA A 93 -3.10 9.27 4.72
CA ALA A 93 -3.40 10.46 5.51
C ALA A 93 -2.19 11.41 5.65
N LEU A 94 -0.97 10.86 5.77
CA LEU A 94 0.26 11.62 5.96
C LEU A 94 0.78 12.30 4.68
N ARG A 95 0.24 11.99 3.50
CA ARG A 95 0.69 12.59 2.22
C ARG A 95 0.12 13.98 1.92
N GLY A 96 -0.92 14.42 2.64
CA GLY A 96 -1.56 15.72 2.41
C GLY A 96 -0.67 16.92 2.76
N LYS A 97 -0.66 17.95 1.90
CA LYS A 97 0.18 19.17 2.01
C LYS A 97 -0.01 20.03 3.25
N ASP A 98 -1.08 19.79 4.02
CA ASP A 98 -1.39 20.50 5.27
C ASP A 98 -1.80 19.51 6.38
N THR A 99 -1.46 18.22 6.25
CA THR A 99 -1.80 17.23 7.26
C THR A 99 -1.12 17.58 8.57
N ARG A 100 -1.90 17.73 9.65
CA ARG A 100 -1.41 17.80 11.03
C ARG A 100 -1.81 16.51 11.74
N PRO A 101 -0.99 15.47 11.69
CA PRO A 101 -1.35 14.20 12.29
C PRO A 101 -1.54 14.37 13.80
N GLY A 102 -2.64 13.82 14.33
CA GLY A 102 -2.94 13.84 15.76
C GLY A 102 -2.03 12.95 16.61
N PHE A 103 -0.93 12.44 16.05
CA PHE A 103 0.01 11.51 16.66
C PHE A 103 1.45 11.92 16.37
N GLN A 104 2.37 11.56 17.26
CA GLN A 104 3.78 11.94 17.18
C GLN A 104 4.66 10.78 16.70
N VAL A 105 4.18 9.55 16.89
CA VAL A 105 4.94 8.33 16.58
C VAL A 105 4.09 7.45 15.71
N TRP A 106 4.71 6.91 14.67
CA TRP A 106 4.09 5.92 13.80
C TRP A 106 4.97 4.68 13.73
N ILE A 107 4.35 3.51 13.88
CA ILE A 107 4.99 2.20 13.77
C ILE A 107 4.24 1.41 12.69
N PRO A 108 4.54 1.63 11.39
CA PRO A 108 3.96 0.80 10.34
C PRO A 108 4.51 -0.63 10.40
N ASP A 109 3.89 -1.53 9.66
CA ASP A 109 4.37 -2.90 9.44
C ASP A 109 5.62 -2.94 8.55
N SER A 110 5.76 -1.97 7.63
CA SER A 110 6.92 -1.86 6.76
C SER A 110 7.37 -0.43 6.43
N SER A 111 8.68 -0.24 6.25
CA SER A 111 9.31 0.98 5.74
C SER A 111 8.92 1.35 4.30
N ILE A 112 8.28 0.44 3.54
CA ILE A 112 7.72 0.82 2.23
C ILE A 112 6.73 1.98 2.36
N TRP A 113 5.96 2.02 3.45
CA TRP A 113 4.96 3.07 3.71
C TRP A 113 5.59 4.41 4.05
N THR A 114 6.71 4.41 4.77
CA THR A 114 7.43 5.64 5.13
C THR A 114 8.09 6.24 3.91
N GLY A 115 8.72 5.41 3.06
CA GLY A 115 9.24 5.81 1.76
C GLY A 115 8.14 6.42 0.87
N MET A 116 6.98 5.76 0.85
CA MET A 116 5.79 6.20 0.12
C MET A 116 5.21 7.55 0.57
N VAL A 117 5.31 7.92 1.85
CA VAL A 117 4.91 9.25 2.34
C VAL A 117 5.91 10.31 1.89
N THR A 118 7.20 10.01 1.99
CA THR A 118 8.28 10.98 1.72
C THR A 118 8.55 11.20 0.23
N ALA A 119 8.29 10.22 -0.64
CA ALA A 119 8.56 10.29 -2.08
C ALA A 119 7.83 11.43 -2.80
N GLY A 120 6.63 11.82 -2.33
CA GLY A 120 5.83 12.89 -2.94
C GLY A 120 6.28 14.32 -2.60
N GLY A 121 7.24 14.50 -1.67
CA GLY A 121 7.81 15.81 -1.31
C GLY A 121 6.86 16.84 -0.69
N GLY A 122 5.58 16.46 -0.47
CA GLY A 122 4.54 17.33 0.07
C GLY A 122 3.79 16.79 1.28
N GLY A 123 4.15 15.61 1.78
CA GLY A 123 3.55 15.03 3.00
C GLY A 123 4.27 15.43 4.28
N ALA A 124 3.84 14.85 5.40
CA ALA A 124 4.50 14.95 6.70
C ALA A 124 5.95 14.43 6.64
N SER A 125 6.84 15.00 7.44
CA SER A 125 8.21 14.48 7.55
C SER A 125 8.23 13.23 8.43
N ILE A 126 9.01 12.22 8.03
CA ILE A 126 9.08 10.93 8.70
C ILE A 126 10.53 10.60 9.01
N ASP A 127 10.88 10.59 10.30
CA ASP A 127 12.21 10.21 10.77
C ASP A 127 12.20 8.78 11.30
N GLU A 128 12.79 7.84 10.57
CA GLU A 128 13.01 6.47 11.06
C GLU A 128 14.13 6.45 12.11
N VAL A 129 13.80 6.01 13.33
CA VAL A 129 14.73 5.98 14.46
C VAL A 129 15.38 4.62 14.61
N THR A 130 14.58 3.55 14.53
CA THR A 130 15.03 2.17 14.69
C THR A 130 13.97 1.20 14.19
N ARG A 131 14.32 -0.07 14.02
CA ARG A 131 13.38 -1.16 13.71
C ARG A 131 13.09 -1.96 14.97
N LEU A 132 11.82 -2.28 15.21
CA LEU A 132 11.40 -2.95 16.44
C LEU A 132 11.39 -4.48 16.33
N ALA A 133 11.12 -4.98 15.12
CA ALA A 133 10.90 -6.39 14.86
C ALA A 133 11.15 -6.69 13.38
N SER A 134 11.21 -7.98 13.04
CA SER A 134 11.13 -8.44 11.65
C SER A 134 10.17 -9.62 11.52
N SER A 135 9.50 -9.73 10.38
CA SER A 135 8.66 -10.89 10.02
C SER A 135 8.84 -11.22 8.54
N PRO A 136 9.59 -12.29 8.20
CA PRO A 136 9.71 -12.80 6.84
C PRO A 136 8.36 -13.02 6.17
N VAL A 137 8.28 -12.73 4.88
CA VAL A 137 7.12 -13.05 4.02
C VAL A 137 7.47 -14.27 3.17
N GLY A 138 6.56 -15.23 3.10
CA GLY A 138 6.68 -16.43 2.28
C GLY A 138 5.31 -16.94 1.86
N MET A 139 5.26 -18.20 1.42
CA MET A 139 4.00 -18.88 1.10
C MET A 139 3.65 -19.85 2.23
N ALA A 140 2.51 -19.62 2.88
CA ALA A 140 1.93 -20.53 3.85
C ALA A 140 0.92 -21.45 3.13
N THR A 141 0.96 -22.74 3.41
CA THR A 141 0.06 -23.71 2.77
C THR A 141 -0.57 -24.62 3.81
N LEU A 142 -1.81 -25.04 3.59
CA LEU A 142 -2.37 -26.14 4.39
C LEU A 142 -1.54 -27.41 4.16
N GLN A 143 -1.42 -28.25 5.18
CA GLN A 143 -0.50 -29.39 5.16
C GLN A 143 -0.71 -30.36 3.97
N ASP A 144 -1.96 -30.53 3.51
CA ASP A 144 -2.24 -31.32 2.30
C ASP A 144 -1.68 -30.68 1.03
N GLY A 145 -1.80 -29.36 0.88
CA GLY A 145 -1.18 -28.59 -0.19
C GLY A 145 0.35 -28.61 -0.11
N ALA A 146 0.89 -28.44 1.10
CA ALA A 146 2.33 -28.51 1.37
C ALA A 146 2.93 -29.85 0.91
N ARG A 147 2.25 -30.96 1.21
CA ARG A 147 2.66 -32.30 0.76
C ARG A 147 2.67 -32.45 -0.76
N LYS A 148 1.68 -31.89 -1.48
CA LYS A 148 1.65 -31.90 -2.95
C LYS A 148 2.85 -31.15 -3.55
N LEU A 149 3.26 -30.06 -2.90
CA LEU A 149 4.45 -29.28 -3.24
C LEU A 149 5.77 -29.92 -2.76
N GLY A 150 5.73 -31.06 -2.06
CA GLY A 150 6.93 -31.76 -1.61
C GLY A 150 7.60 -31.16 -0.36
N TRP A 151 6.85 -30.44 0.47
CA TRP A 151 7.32 -29.95 1.76
C TRP A 151 7.66 -31.12 2.73
N PRO A 152 8.72 -31.01 3.55
CA PRO A 152 9.68 -29.91 3.63
C PRO A 152 10.90 -30.06 2.71
N GLU A 153 11.01 -31.16 1.97
CA GLU A 153 12.25 -31.53 1.25
C GLU A 153 12.52 -30.68 0.00
N LYS A 154 11.48 -30.20 -0.69
CA LYS A 154 11.64 -29.34 -1.87
C LYS A 154 11.68 -27.87 -1.48
N THR A 155 12.74 -27.19 -1.90
CA THR A 155 12.91 -25.75 -1.83
C THR A 155 12.65 -25.13 -3.20
N TYR A 156 12.24 -23.86 -3.22
CA TYR A 156 11.80 -23.17 -4.43
C TYR A 156 12.26 -21.72 -4.41
N GLY A 157 12.60 -21.15 -5.57
CA GLY A 157 12.63 -19.69 -5.74
C GLY A 157 11.21 -19.10 -5.79
N TRP A 158 11.07 -17.77 -5.67
CA TRP A 158 9.75 -17.10 -5.68
C TRP A 158 8.90 -17.43 -6.91
N ALA A 159 9.47 -17.33 -8.12
CA ALA A 159 8.74 -17.61 -9.35
C ALA A 159 8.37 -19.10 -9.49
N GLU A 160 9.30 -20.00 -9.15
CA GLU A 160 9.08 -21.45 -9.23
C GLU A 160 8.01 -21.93 -8.25
N LEU A 161 7.99 -21.35 -7.04
CA LEU A 161 7.00 -21.68 -6.03
C LEU A 161 5.58 -21.32 -6.49
N THR A 162 5.42 -20.13 -7.06
CA THR A 162 4.13 -19.67 -7.60
C THR A 162 3.68 -20.53 -8.78
N ASP A 163 4.58 -20.82 -9.72
CA ASP A 163 4.29 -21.71 -10.85
C ASP A 163 3.91 -23.13 -10.39
N ALA A 164 4.61 -23.67 -9.38
CA ALA A 164 4.31 -24.99 -8.82
C ALA A 164 2.98 -25.04 -8.07
N ALA A 165 2.64 -23.98 -7.32
CA ALA A 165 1.38 -23.87 -6.59
C ALA A 165 0.19 -23.81 -7.55
N LEU A 166 0.28 -22.98 -8.59
CA LEU A 166 -0.81 -22.74 -9.55
C LEU A 166 -0.91 -23.80 -10.65
N GLY A 167 0.18 -24.52 -10.94
CA GLY A 167 0.20 -25.52 -12.02
C GLY A 167 -0.62 -26.77 -11.72
N ASP A 168 -0.95 -27.53 -12.78
CA ASP A 168 -1.83 -28.71 -12.79
C ASP A 168 -1.43 -29.81 -11.77
N GLY A 169 -0.18 -29.83 -11.31
CA GLY A 169 0.30 -30.79 -10.32
C GLY A 169 -0.27 -30.55 -8.92
N ALA A 170 -0.21 -29.31 -8.44
CA ALA A 170 -0.69 -28.95 -7.10
C ALA A 170 -2.11 -28.36 -7.16
N GLY A 171 -2.38 -27.52 -8.16
CA GLY A 171 -3.67 -26.88 -8.42
C GLY A 171 -4.21 -26.11 -7.22
N LEU A 172 -3.32 -25.45 -6.47
CA LEU A 172 -3.68 -24.75 -5.24
C LEU A 172 -4.32 -23.40 -5.54
N ARG A 173 -5.36 -23.08 -4.79
CA ARG A 173 -5.96 -21.75 -4.76
C ARG A 173 -5.10 -20.84 -3.89
N LEU A 174 -4.35 -19.95 -4.54
CA LEU A 174 -3.43 -19.03 -3.88
C LEU A 174 -4.12 -17.69 -3.59
N GLY A 175 -4.21 -17.34 -2.31
CA GLY A 175 -4.69 -16.05 -1.84
C GLY A 175 -3.55 -15.13 -1.40
N THR A 176 -3.82 -13.83 -1.36
CA THR A 176 -2.86 -12.83 -0.87
C THR A 176 -3.57 -11.65 -0.22
N ALA A 177 -2.85 -10.95 0.67
CA ALA A 177 -3.30 -9.64 1.08
C ALA A 177 -3.19 -8.69 -0.12
N ASP A 178 -4.13 -7.76 -0.28
CA ASP A 178 -4.17 -6.77 -1.35
C ASP A 178 -2.88 -5.91 -1.28
N PRO A 179 -1.98 -6.03 -2.27
CA PRO A 179 -0.76 -5.25 -2.35
C PRO A 179 -0.97 -3.74 -2.22
N ALA A 180 -2.11 -3.20 -2.66
CA ALA A 180 -2.39 -1.77 -2.58
C ALA A 180 -2.55 -1.27 -1.13
N VAL A 181 -2.95 -2.15 -0.20
CA VAL A 181 -3.24 -1.77 1.19
C VAL A 181 -2.53 -2.62 2.25
N SER A 182 -1.71 -3.59 1.83
CA SER A 182 -0.95 -4.49 2.71
C SER A 182 0.51 -4.65 2.27
N ALA A 183 1.43 -4.47 3.23
CA ALA A 183 2.85 -4.64 2.98
C ALA A 183 3.22 -6.10 2.65
N THR A 184 2.54 -7.08 3.25
CA THR A 184 2.76 -8.50 2.94
C THR A 184 2.53 -8.77 1.46
N GLY A 185 1.38 -8.30 0.92
CA GLY A 185 1.04 -8.44 -0.50
C GLY A 185 2.01 -7.68 -1.40
N ALA A 186 2.31 -6.42 -1.06
CA ALA A 186 3.23 -5.58 -1.83
C ALA A 186 4.63 -6.19 -1.93
N LEU A 187 5.18 -6.67 -0.81
CA LEU A 187 6.50 -7.29 -0.75
C LEU A 187 6.52 -8.63 -1.48
N ALA A 188 5.50 -9.48 -1.32
CA ALA A 188 5.41 -10.75 -2.04
C ALA A 188 5.34 -10.53 -3.57
N LEU A 189 4.50 -9.60 -4.03
CA LEU A 189 4.38 -9.27 -5.45
C LEU A 189 5.68 -8.70 -6.02
N THR A 190 6.35 -7.83 -5.26
CA THR A 190 7.65 -7.26 -5.65
C THR A 190 8.74 -8.34 -5.70
N ALA A 191 8.75 -9.27 -4.75
CA ALA A 191 9.71 -10.38 -4.76
C ALA A 191 9.50 -11.32 -5.96
N MET A 192 8.25 -11.61 -6.32
CA MET A 192 7.92 -12.35 -7.54
C MET A 192 8.36 -11.60 -8.80
N HIS A 193 8.12 -10.29 -8.86
CA HIS A 193 8.54 -9.44 -9.97
C HIS A 193 10.06 -9.53 -10.19
N ARG A 194 10.85 -9.36 -9.13
CA ARG A 194 12.33 -9.52 -9.17
C ARG A 194 12.76 -10.90 -9.67
N ALA A 195 12.05 -11.95 -9.28
CA ALA A 195 12.34 -13.31 -9.70
C ALA A 195 11.97 -13.59 -11.18
N GLY A 196 11.14 -12.75 -11.81
CA GLY A 196 10.65 -12.92 -13.18
C GLY A 196 11.68 -12.67 -14.28
N GLY A 197 12.83 -12.06 -13.96
CA GLY A 197 13.91 -11.83 -14.92
C GLY A 197 13.49 -10.98 -16.12
N LYS A 198 13.74 -11.46 -17.34
CA LYS A 198 13.43 -10.71 -18.58
C LYS A 198 11.93 -10.58 -18.88
N ASP A 199 11.11 -11.45 -18.32
CA ASP A 199 9.66 -11.48 -18.54
C ASP A 199 8.89 -10.98 -17.30
N ALA A 200 9.57 -10.24 -16.42
CA ALA A 200 9.05 -9.84 -15.11
C ALA A 200 7.69 -9.15 -15.21
N ASP A 201 7.55 -8.13 -16.06
CA ASP A 201 6.27 -7.40 -16.24
C ASP A 201 5.13 -8.33 -16.65
N THR A 202 5.36 -9.18 -17.67
CA THR A 202 4.33 -10.08 -18.21
C THR A 202 3.92 -11.14 -17.19
N ARG A 203 4.89 -11.72 -16.46
CA ARG A 203 4.60 -12.71 -15.41
C ARG A 203 3.91 -12.09 -14.21
N THR A 204 4.37 -10.91 -13.78
CA THR A 204 3.74 -10.17 -12.69
C THR A 204 2.30 -9.81 -13.04
N ALA A 205 2.02 -9.34 -14.27
CA ALA A 205 0.65 -9.07 -14.72
C ALA A 205 -0.22 -10.34 -14.77
N ALA A 206 0.31 -11.44 -15.31
CA ALA A 206 -0.42 -12.71 -15.33
C ALA A 206 -0.75 -13.22 -13.92
N THR A 207 0.23 -13.16 -13.00
CA THR A 207 0.07 -13.55 -11.60
C THR A 207 -0.89 -12.62 -10.87
N ALA A 208 -0.77 -11.30 -11.07
CA ALA A 208 -1.66 -10.31 -10.48
C ALA A 208 -3.12 -10.56 -10.88
N LYS A 209 -3.36 -10.89 -12.16
CA LYS A 209 -4.69 -11.25 -12.67
C LYS A 209 -5.26 -12.53 -12.05
N LEU A 210 -4.42 -13.50 -11.70
CA LEU A 210 -4.88 -14.72 -11.03
C LEU A 210 -5.18 -14.44 -9.54
N LEU A 211 -4.32 -13.65 -8.88
CA LEU A 211 -4.46 -13.31 -7.48
C LEU A 211 -5.61 -12.34 -7.21
N SER A 212 -5.99 -11.51 -8.18
CA SER A 212 -7.08 -10.52 -8.03
C SER A 212 -8.42 -11.11 -7.63
N GLU A 213 -8.68 -12.36 -8.01
CA GLU A 213 -9.92 -13.07 -7.63
C GLU A 213 -9.89 -13.54 -6.16
N ARG A 214 -8.75 -13.44 -5.48
CA ARG A 214 -8.44 -14.06 -4.18
C ARG A 214 -7.68 -13.12 -3.24
N VAL A 215 -7.93 -11.82 -3.35
CA VAL A 215 -7.33 -10.80 -2.49
C VAL A 215 -8.21 -10.38 -1.34
N GLU A 216 -7.57 -10.10 -0.21
CA GLU A 216 -8.22 -9.62 1.01
C GLU A 216 -7.46 -8.42 1.60
N PRO A 217 -8.09 -7.54 2.40
CA PRO A 217 -7.45 -6.29 2.86
C PRO A 217 -6.19 -6.43 3.72
N GLY A 218 -5.87 -7.63 4.22
CA GLY A 218 -4.69 -7.88 5.07
C GLY A 218 -4.60 -9.32 5.59
N ASP A 219 -3.47 -9.68 6.18
CA ASP A 219 -3.14 -11.05 6.64
C ASP A 219 -4.26 -11.73 7.44
N ALA A 220 -4.95 -11.01 8.33
CA ALA A 220 -6.03 -11.58 9.13
C ALA A 220 -7.27 -11.96 8.30
N ALA A 221 -7.60 -11.17 7.28
CA ALA A 221 -8.71 -11.46 6.38
C ALA A 221 -8.33 -12.57 5.39
N VAL A 222 -7.10 -12.56 4.87
CA VAL A 222 -6.54 -13.64 4.05
C VAL A 222 -6.56 -14.97 4.82
N LEU A 223 -6.16 -14.99 6.09
CA LEU A 223 -6.24 -16.19 6.92
C LEU A 223 -7.67 -16.71 7.12
N ALA A 224 -8.65 -15.81 7.17
CA ALA A 224 -10.07 -16.17 7.29
C ALA A 224 -10.66 -16.76 6.00
N SER A 225 -9.93 -16.71 4.88
CA SER A 225 -10.29 -17.35 3.60
C SER A 225 -9.82 -18.80 3.49
N LEU A 226 -9.16 -19.34 4.53
CA LEU A 226 -8.84 -20.77 4.59
C LEU A 226 -10.12 -21.57 4.85
N PRO A 227 -10.23 -22.80 4.30
CA PRO A 227 -11.41 -23.63 4.49
C PRO A 227 -11.64 -23.97 5.96
N ASP A 228 -12.86 -23.74 6.43
CA ASP A 228 -13.34 -24.24 7.71
C ASP A 228 -13.71 -25.72 7.60
N SER A 229 -13.33 -26.50 8.61
CA SER A 229 -13.38 -27.98 8.62
C SER A 229 -14.60 -28.60 7.92
N GLY A 230 -14.41 -29.04 6.67
CA GLY A 230 -15.28 -29.99 5.96
C GLY A 230 -16.20 -29.42 4.87
N LEU A 231 -16.17 -28.12 4.60
CA LEU A 231 -16.90 -27.51 3.47
C LEU A 231 -15.87 -26.89 2.52
N ASP A 232 -15.80 -27.38 1.29
CA ASP A 232 -14.96 -26.81 0.24
C ASP A 232 -15.77 -25.72 -0.49
N ASP A 233 -15.60 -24.46 -0.10
CA ASP A 233 -16.17 -23.32 -0.82
C ASP A 233 -15.23 -22.97 -1.98
N PRO A 234 -15.71 -22.79 -3.23
CA PRO A 234 -14.89 -22.32 -4.34
C PRO A 234 -14.04 -21.06 -4.05
N LYS A 235 -14.48 -20.22 -3.10
CA LYS A 235 -13.77 -19.02 -2.65
C LYS A 235 -12.63 -19.29 -1.67
N ASP A 236 -12.58 -20.47 -1.07
CA ASP A 236 -11.53 -20.82 -0.13
C ASP A 236 -10.16 -20.85 -0.81
N ASN A 237 -9.12 -20.57 -0.04
CA ASN A 237 -7.72 -20.62 -0.45
C ASN A 237 -7.01 -21.82 0.20
N ASP A 238 -6.14 -22.47 -0.57
CA ASP A 238 -5.32 -23.61 -0.11
C ASP A 238 -3.90 -23.17 0.29
N ALA A 239 -3.47 -22.03 -0.25
CA ALA A 239 -2.17 -21.41 -0.03
C ALA A 239 -2.32 -19.89 0.09
N LEU A 240 -1.45 -19.24 0.86
CA LEU A 240 -1.49 -17.80 1.12
C LEU A 240 -0.08 -17.22 1.05
N PHE A 241 0.09 -16.04 0.43
CA PHE A 241 1.24 -15.20 0.76
C PHE A 241 1.01 -14.57 2.13
N LEU A 242 1.91 -14.84 3.08
CA LEU A 242 1.70 -14.52 4.48
C LEU A 242 3.01 -14.20 5.19
N SER A 243 2.94 -13.34 6.21
CA SER A 243 4.05 -13.10 7.11
C SER A 243 4.24 -14.27 8.10
N GLU A 244 5.49 -14.57 8.47
CA GLU A 244 5.84 -15.61 9.44
C GLU A 244 5.12 -15.39 10.78
N GLN A 245 5.00 -14.13 11.20
CA GLN A 245 4.30 -13.77 12.43
C GLN A 245 2.80 -14.09 12.38
N ALA A 246 2.13 -13.83 11.25
CA ALA A 246 0.73 -14.19 11.08
C ALA A 246 0.55 -15.72 11.05
N ALA A 247 1.44 -16.46 10.38
CA ALA A 247 1.46 -17.92 10.38
C ALA A 247 1.68 -18.49 11.81
N PHE A 248 2.62 -17.91 12.57
CA PHE A 248 2.86 -18.25 13.98
C PHE A 248 1.60 -18.09 14.83
N ARG A 249 0.91 -16.94 14.70
CA ARG A 249 -0.30 -16.67 15.47
C ARG A 249 -1.45 -17.60 15.09
N HIS A 250 -1.60 -17.90 13.80
CA HIS A 250 -2.60 -18.85 13.30
C HIS A 250 -2.34 -20.26 13.86
N ASN A 251 -1.11 -20.76 13.71
CA ASN A 251 -0.72 -22.09 14.15
C ASN A 251 -0.82 -22.30 15.67
N ALA A 252 -0.70 -21.24 16.46
CA ALA A 252 -0.91 -21.30 17.91
C ALA A 252 -2.37 -21.58 18.31
N GLY A 253 -3.35 -21.23 17.46
CA GLY A 253 -4.77 -21.44 17.71
C GLY A 253 -5.41 -22.54 16.84
N ALA A 254 -4.75 -22.95 15.76
CA ALA A 254 -5.28 -23.91 14.80
C ALA A 254 -5.31 -25.35 15.32
N SER A 255 -6.34 -26.11 14.93
CA SER A 255 -6.35 -27.56 15.05
C SER A 255 -5.29 -28.18 14.11
N THR A 256 -4.86 -29.42 14.37
CA THR A 256 -3.76 -30.06 13.59
C THR A 256 -3.97 -30.00 12.07
N GLY A 257 -5.20 -30.19 11.59
CA GLY A 257 -5.52 -30.16 10.15
C GLY A 257 -5.62 -28.75 9.55
N GLY A 258 -5.73 -27.71 10.37
CA GLY A 258 -5.77 -26.31 9.94
C GLY A 258 -4.44 -25.57 10.12
N ARG A 259 -3.37 -26.27 10.52
CA ARG A 259 -2.03 -25.68 10.62
C ARG A 259 -1.44 -25.45 9.24
N LEU A 260 -0.65 -24.38 9.16
CA LEU A 260 0.07 -23.97 7.97
C LEU A 260 1.51 -24.44 8.04
N ASP A 261 2.00 -24.95 6.91
CA ASP A 261 3.41 -25.20 6.64
C ASP A 261 3.93 -24.08 5.72
N MET A 262 5.07 -23.50 6.09
CA MET A 262 5.67 -22.35 5.44
C MET A 262 6.76 -22.79 4.46
N PHE A 263 6.69 -22.26 3.24
CA PHE A 263 7.78 -22.24 2.28
C PHE A 263 8.51 -20.90 2.37
N TYR A 264 9.83 -20.99 2.49
CA TYR A 264 10.74 -19.85 2.50
C TYR A 264 11.50 -19.84 1.18
N PRO A 265 11.23 -18.90 0.26
CA PRO A 265 11.87 -18.91 -1.04
C PRO A 265 13.41 -18.83 -0.99
N GLU A 266 14.05 -19.55 -1.91
CA GLU A 266 15.49 -19.50 -2.16
C GLU A 266 15.91 -18.09 -2.58
N GLY A 267 17.10 -17.65 -2.13
CA GLY A 267 17.58 -16.28 -2.31
C GLY A 267 17.21 -15.33 -1.17
N GLY A 268 16.48 -15.81 -0.16
CA GLY A 268 16.08 -15.06 1.02
C GLY A 268 14.67 -14.49 0.89
N THR A 269 14.05 -14.25 2.04
CA THR A 269 12.70 -13.68 2.12
C THR A 269 12.78 -12.18 2.30
N VAL A 270 11.95 -11.43 1.57
CA VAL A 270 11.59 -10.06 1.96
C VAL A 270 10.85 -10.11 3.31
N ALA A 271 10.92 -9.04 4.09
CA ALA A 271 10.37 -9.04 5.45
C ALA A 271 9.70 -7.71 5.79
N LEU A 272 8.64 -7.80 6.60
CA LEU A 272 8.12 -6.68 7.37
C LEU A 272 9.17 -6.28 8.42
N ASP A 273 9.40 -4.98 8.61
CA ASP A 273 10.54 -4.45 9.39
C ASP A 273 10.18 -3.47 10.51
N TYR A 274 8.89 -3.18 10.69
CA TYR A 274 8.31 -2.46 11.83
C TYR A 274 9.14 -1.26 12.33
N PRO A 275 9.38 -0.25 11.47
CA PRO A 275 10.18 0.91 11.85
C PRO A 275 9.43 1.74 12.90
N TYR A 276 10.14 2.18 13.93
CA TYR A 276 9.69 3.22 14.84
C TYR A 276 10.03 4.56 14.22
N THR A 277 9.01 5.34 13.86
CA THR A 277 9.20 6.65 13.24
C THR A 277 8.62 7.79 14.08
N ILE A 278 9.23 8.97 13.96
CA ILE A 278 8.73 10.21 14.52
C ILE A 278 8.19 11.05 13.36
N VAL A 279 6.96 11.54 13.52
CA VAL A 279 6.27 12.33 12.49
C VAL A 279 6.42 13.82 12.80
N ASP A 280 6.76 14.62 11.79
CA ASP A 280 6.96 16.07 11.88
C ASP A 280 7.93 16.48 13.00
N ASN A 281 9.03 15.75 13.14
CA ASN A 281 9.99 15.91 14.23
C ASN A 281 10.54 17.35 14.35
N ASP A 282 10.84 17.99 13.22
CA ASP A 282 11.35 19.38 13.17
C ASP A 282 10.37 20.42 13.73
N ALA A 283 9.06 20.14 13.63
CA ALA A 283 8.01 21.01 14.15
C ALA A 283 7.57 20.61 15.58
N MET A 284 8.11 19.52 16.13
CA MET A 284 7.69 18.95 17.40
C MET A 284 8.33 19.65 18.59
N ALA A 285 7.54 19.87 19.65
CA ALA A 285 8.06 20.38 20.92
C ALA A 285 9.11 19.41 21.52
N MET A 286 10.21 19.96 22.02
CA MET A 286 11.37 19.19 22.48
C MET A 286 11.07 18.19 23.61
N ASP A 287 10.10 18.50 24.46
CA ASP A 287 9.63 17.58 25.50
C ASP A 287 8.96 16.33 24.90
N ARG A 288 8.15 16.49 23.85
CA ARG A 288 7.56 15.37 23.10
C ARG A 288 8.60 14.55 22.33
N VAL A 289 9.61 15.19 21.75
CA VAL A 289 10.75 14.46 21.12
C VAL A 289 11.48 13.58 22.14
N ARG A 290 11.70 14.10 23.35
CA ARG A 290 12.28 13.32 24.47
C ARG A 290 11.35 12.22 24.96
N ALA A 291 10.04 12.46 24.99
CA ALA A 291 9.02 11.45 25.32
C ALA A 291 9.03 10.30 24.31
N ALA A 292 9.01 10.61 23.01
CA ALA A 292 9.13 9.64 21.92
C ALA A 292 10.43 8.83 22.05
N SER A 293 11.56 9.51 22.26
CA SER A 293 12.86 8.84 22.48
C SER A 293 12.85 7.95 23.74
N ARG A 294 12.15 8.35 24.80
CA ARG A 294 12.02 7.55 26.02
C ARG A 294 11.16 6.32 25.78
N PHE A 295 10.06 6.46 25.04
CA PHE A 295 9.18 5.35 24.69
C PHE A 295 9.86 4.35 23.74
N GLN A 296 10.61 4.83 22.75
CA GLN A 296 11.46 4.02 21.88
C GLN A 296 12.42 3.11 22.68
N ARG A 297 13.06 3.64 23.72
CA ARG A 297 13.92 2.83 24.62
C ARG A 297 13.16 1.76 25.40
N LEU A 298 11.90 1.99 25.75
CA LEU A 298 11.06 0.97 26.40
C LEU A 298 10.63 -0.12 25.43
N LEU A 299 10.41 0.23 24.16
CA LEU A 299 10.06 -0.73 23.11
C LEU A 299 11.24 -1.63 22.71
N THR A 300 12.47 -1.14 22.88
CA THR A 300 13.72 -1.87 22.58
C THR A 300 14.35 -2.53 23.80
N ASP A 301 13.70 -2.48 24.97
CA ASP A 301 14.20 -3.15 26.18
C ASP A 301 13.99 -4.67 26.14
N GLY A 302 14.79 -5.40 26.93
CA GLY A 302 14.76 -6.87 26.96
C GLY A 302 13.38 -7.47 27.29
N LYS A 303 12.56 -6.77 28.09
CA LYS A 303 11.22 -7.27 28.45
C LYS A 303 10.26 -7.17 27.27
N THR A 304 10.36 -6.09 26.49
CA THR A 304 9.52 -5.87 25.32
C THR A 304 9.97 -6.72 24.14
N THR A 305 11.28 -6.86 23.91
CA THR A 305 11.80 -7.78 22.88
C THR A 305 11.39 -9.23 23.15
N ASP A 306 11.40 -9.67 24.42
CA ASP A 306 10.84 -10.96 24.83
C ASP A 306 9.33 -11.09 24.56
N GLN A 307 8.57 -10.00 24.70
CA GLN A 307 7.15 -10.00 24.36
C GLN A 307 6.92 -10.09 22.85
N LEU A 308 7.70 -9.36 22.04
CA LEU A 308 7.68 -9.47 20.58
C LEU A 308 7.98 -10.90 20.14
N ARG A 309 9.03 -11.52 20.67
CA ARG A 309 9.38 -12.93 20.39
C ARG A 309 8.24 -13.90 20.71
N ARG A 310 7.59 -13.75 21.88
CA ARG A 310 6.41 -14.55 22.26
C ARG A 310 5.16 -14.29 21.40
N GLN A 311 5.19 -13.27 20.55
CA GLN A 311 4.11 -12.95 19.62
C GLN A 311 4.50 -13.27 18.17
N GLY A 312 5.59 -14.03 17.95
CA GLY A 312 6.00 -14.50 16.63
C GLY A 312 6.85 -13.51 15.84
N PHE A 313 7.37 -12.44 16.46
CA PHE A 313 8.27 -11.50 15.79
C PHE A 313 9.73 -11.94 15.94
N ARG A 314 10.49 -11.90 14.84
CA ARG A 314 11.95 -11.98 14.88
C ARG A 314 12.55 -10.68 15.42
N ALA A 315 13.81 -10.76 15.83
CA ALA A 315 14.60 -9.58 16.17
C ALA A 315 14.79 -8.68 14.92
N PRO A 316 15.05 -7.37 15.10
CA PRO A 316 15.19 -6.42 13.98
C PRO A 316 16.31 -6.77 12.99
N ASP A 317 17.33 -7.47 13.45
CA ASP A 317 18.46 -7.96 12.63
C ASP A 317 18.11 -9.24 11.85
N GLY A 318 16.86 -9.73 11.96
CA GLY A 318 16.38 -10.95 11.30
C GLY A 318 16.95 -12.24 11.91
N ARG A 319 17.68 -12.15 13.04
CA ARG A 319 18.37 -13.31 13.62
C ARG A 319 17.39 -14.43 13.93
N LEU A 320 17.76 -15.64 13.53
CA LEU A 320 16.98 -16.85 13.67
C LEU A 320 16.61 -17.15 15.15
N ASP A 321 15.32 -17.39 15.36
CA ASP A 321 14.79 -18.17 16.48
C ASP A 321 14.13 -19.42 15.86
N ALA A 322 14.82 -20.57 15.92
CA ALA A 322 14.39 -21.78 15.25
C ALA A 322 13.04 -22.29 15.81
N ASP A 323 12.79 -22.13 17.11
CA ASP A 323 11.53 -22.53 17.73
C ASP A 323 10.37 -21.68 17.23
N LEU A 324 10.61 -20.39 17.02
CA LEU A 324 9.63 -19.47 16.42
C LEU A 324 9.32 -19.86 14.97
N ALA A 325 10.35 -20.06 14.15
CA ALA A 325 10.16 -20.45 12.75
C ALA A 325 9.43 -21.81 12.64
N MET A 326 9.78 -22.79 13.48
CA MET A 326 9.08 -24.07 13.54
C MET A 326 7.62 -23.93 13.98
N ALA A 327 7.34 -23.06 14.96
CA ALA A 327 5.96 -22.78 15.38
C ALA A 327 5.15 -22.10 14.27
N ALA A 328 5.79 -21.27 13.43
CA ALA A 328 5.19 -20.65 12.25
C ALA A 328 4.96 -21.63 11.09
N GLY A 329 5.49 -22.86 11.16
CA GLY A 329 5.33 -23.88 10.11
C GLY A 329 6.60 -24.11 9.28
N GLY A 330 7.76 -23.61 9.70
CA GLY A 330 9.04 -23.94 9.10
C GLY A 330 9.58 -25.32 9.51
N ALA A 331 10.27 -26.00 8.60
CA ALA A 331 11.00 -27.23 8.92
C ALA A 331 12.21 -27.39 7.99
N ALA A 332 13.30 -27.97 8.49
CA ALA A 332 14.45 -28.29 7.64
C ALA A 332 14.04 -29.34 6.58
N PRO A 333 14.56 -29.28 5.34
CA PRO A 333 15.62 -28.39 4.84
C PRO A 333 15.16 -27.02 4.28
N GLN A 334 13.95 -26.52 4.58
CA GLN A 334 13.54 -25.18 4.15
C GLN A 334 14.52 -24.09 4.65
N PRO A 335 14.85 -23.07 3.84
CA PRO A 335 15.87 -22.06 4.16
C PRO A 335 15.33 -20.95 5.07
N PHE A 336 14.62 -21.30 6.15
CA PHE A 336 14.04 -20.32 7.09
C PHE A 336 15.10 -19.57 7.93
N ASP A 337 16.35 -20.06 7.90
CA ASP A 337 17.54 -19.46 8.50
C ASP A 337 18.37 -18.63 7.51
N ALA A 338 17.99 -18.58 6.24
CA ALA A 338 18.66 -17.76 5.25
C ALA A 338 18.58 -16.27 5.64
N PRO A 339 19.63 -15.49 5.35
CA PRO A 339 19.58 -14.04 5.53
C PRO A 339 18.37 -13.43 4.79
N PRO A 340 17.74 -12.38 5.34
CA PRO A 340 16.70 -11.65 4.63
C PRO A 340 17.20 -11.16 3.28
N ALA A 341 16.33 -11.19 2.27
CA ALA A 341 16.61 -10.55 0.99
C ALA A 341 16.72 -9.03 1.16
N GLU A 342 17.39 -8.37 0.21
CA GLU A 342 17.46 -6.92 0.17
C GLU A 342 16.04 -6.32 0.08
N ALA A 343 15.72 -5.39 0.98
CA ALA A 343 14.43 -4.72 0.96
C ALA A 343 14.23 -3.96 -0.37
N PRO A 344 13.03 -3.97 -0.95
CA PRO A 344 12.78 -3.26 -2.20
C PRO A 344 12.85 -1.75 -2.03
N ALA A 345 13.36 -1.08 -3.06
CA ALA A 345 13.38 0.37 -3.10
C ALA A 345 11.95 0.90 -3.20
N PRO A 346 11.61 2.05 -2.59
CA PRO A 346 10.26 2.61 -2.65
C PRO A 346 9.71 2.75 -4.07
N ASP A 347 10.52 3.20 -5.03
CA ASP A 347 10.13 3.38 -6.44
C ASP A 347 9.82 2.04 -7.13
N GLU A 348 10.50 0.97 -6.74
CA GLU A 348 10.25 -0.38 -7.27
C GLU A 348 8.90 -0.90 -6.77
N VAL A 349 8.63 -0.76 -5.48
CA VAL A 349 7.33 -1.13 -4.89
C VAL A 349 6.21 -0.32 -5.56
N ALA A 350 6.39 1.00 -5.72
CA ALA A 350 5.43 1.87 -6.38
C ALA A 350 5.12 1.42 -7.82
N SER A 351 6.15 1.05 -8.60
CA SER A 351 5.97 0.53 -9.96
C SER A 351 5.17 -0.76 -9.99
N VAL A 352 5.48 -1.70 -9.09
CA VAL A 352 4.77 -2.99 -8.97
C VAL A 352 3.32 -2.79 -8.54
N LEU A 353 3.05 -1.85 -7.62
CA LEU A 353 1.69 -1.49 -7.21
C LEU A 353 0.91 -0.81 -8.35
N GLY A 354 1.56 -0.02 -9.20
CA GLY A 354 0.94 0.52 -10.41
C GLY A 354 0.43 -0.58 -11.34
N MET A 355 1.29 -1.56 -11.63
CA MET A 355 0.92 -2.73 -12.42
C MET A 355 -0.23 -3.50 -11.78
N TRP A 356 -0.20 -3.69 -10.46
CA TRP A 356 -1.28 -4.30 -9.71
C TRP A 356 -2.60 -3.54 -9.88
N THR A 357 -2.63 -2.24 -9.61
CA THR A 357 -3.84 -1.42 -9.69
C THR A 357 -4.51 -1.54 -11.05
N VAL A 358 -3.73 -1.48 -12.14
CA VAL A 358 -4.27 -1.59 -13.50
C VAL A 358 -4.72 -2.99 -13.86
N THR A 359 -4.04 -4.00 -13.34
CA THR A 359 -4.34 -5.40 -13.66
C THR A 359 -5.51 -5.94 -12.84
N VAL A 360 -5.69 -5.44 -11.60
CA VAL A 360 -6.54 -6.03 -10.56
C VAL A 360 -7.75 -5.18 -10.21
N GLN A 361 -7.61 -3.86 -10.07
CA GLN A 361 -8.79 -3.03 -9.91
C GLN A 361 -9.43 -2.89 -11.28
N SER A 362 -10.62 -3.46 -11.45
CA SER A 362 -11.39 -3.23 -12.66
C SER A 362 -11.54 -1.73 -12.86
N ALA A 363 -11.09 -1.22 -14.00
CA ALA A 363 -11.09 0.20 -14.27
C ALA A 363 -12.51 0.66 -14.62
N ARG A 364 -12.84 1.92 -14.29
CA ARG A 364 -13.96 2.65 -14.90
C ARG A 364 -13.36 3.81 -15.69
N LEU A 365 -13.28 3.63 -17.00
CA LEU A 365 -12.66 4.58 -17.92
C LEU A 365 -13.69 5.25 -18.81
N THR A 366 -13.60 6.57 -18.94
CA THR A 366 -14.27 7.31 -20.01
C THR A 366 -13.21 7.73 -21.02
N THR A 367 -13.19 7.10 -22.19
CA THR A 367 -12.28 7.44 -23.29
C THR A 367 -12.89 8.54 -24.14
N VAL A 368 -12.17 9.66 -24.30
CA VAL A 368 -12.61 10.86 -24.99
C VAL A 368 -11.68 11.09 -26.17
N VAL A 369 -12.19 10.95 -27.39
CA VAL A 369 -11.37 10.94 -28.62
C VAL A 369 -11.67 12.16 -29.48
N ASP A 370 -10.61 12.88 -29.83
CA ASP A 370 -10.66 14.00 -30.77
C ASP A 370 -11.04 13.49 -32.16
N VAL A 371 -12.07 14.08 -32.75
CA VAL A 371 -12.52 13.83 -34.12
C VAL A 371 -12.46 15.10 -34.97
N SER A 372 -11.63 16.08 -34.61
CA SER A 372 -11.39 17.29 -35.41
C SER A 372 -10.80 16.97 -36.79
N GLY A 373 -10.78 17.97 -37.67
CA GLY A 373 -10.28 17.84 -39.04
C GLY A 373 -8.80 17.43 -39.12
N SER A 374 -7.96 17.85 -38.15
CA SER A 374 -6.54 17.48 -38.05
C SER A 374 -6.34 15.97 -37.88
N MET A 375 -7.29 15.28 -37.26
CA MET A 375 -7.26 13.83 -37.14
C MET A 375 -7.42 13.12 -38.50
N GLY A 376 -7.88 13.82 -39.53
CA GLY A 376 -7.89 13.36 -40.92
C GLY A 376 -6.56 13.50 -41.67
N GLU A 377 -5.55 14.15 -41.07
CA GLU A 377 -4.23 14.28 -41.68
C GLU A 377 -3.47 12.96 -41.71
N LEU A 378 -2.61 12.82 -42.72
CA LEU A 378 -1.76 11.63 -42.87
C LEU A 378 -0.62 11.63 -41.86
N VAL A 379 -0.30 10.46 -41.33
CA VAL A 379 0.85 10.27 -40.44
C VAL A 379 2.14 10.27 -41.27
N PRO A 380 3.12 11.16 -41.00
CA PRO A 380 4.39 11.18 -41.70
C PRO A 380 5.13 9.84 -41.59
N GLY A 381 5.54 9.27 -42.73
CA GLY A 381 6.29 8.01 -42.76
C GLY A 381 5.44 6.74 -42.85
N GLU A 382 4.12 6.83 -42.75
CA GLU A 382 3.21 5.69 -42.89
C GLU A 382 2.49 5.70 -44.25
N ALA A 383 2.22 4.52 -44.80
CA ALA A 383 1.60 4.37 -46.12
C ALA A 383 0.09 4.67 -46.08
N GLY A 384 -0.27 5.96 -46.19
CA GLY A 384 -1.63 6.41 -46.47
C GLY A 384 -2.63 6.30 -45.30
N GLN A 385 -2.15 6.12 -44.06
CA GLN A 385 -3.00 6.10 -42.87
C GLN A 385 -3.16 7.49 -42.28
N THR A 386 -4.38 7.84 -41.86
CA THR A 386 -4.67 9.08 -41.13
C THR A 386 -4.34 8.94 -39.64
N ARG A 387 -4.18 10.05 -38.91
CA ARG A 387 -4.02 10.06 -37.45
C ARG A 387 -5.19 9.34 -36.76
N MET A 388 -6.41 9.54 -37.26
CA MET A 388 -7.61 8.83 -36.84
C MET A 388 -7.51 7.32 -37.07
N ASP A 389 -7.09 6.86 -38.25
CA ASP A 389 -6.97 5.42 -38.53
C ASP A 389 -6.01 4.72 -37.55
N VAL A 390 -4.88 5.35 -37.24
CA VAL A 390 -3.94 4.77 -36.28
C VAL A 390 -4.49 4.80 -34.86
N THR A 391 -5.18 5.89 -34.47
CA THR A 391 -5.82 6.01 -33.16
C THR A 391 -6.86 4.93 -32.93
N LYS A 392 -7.72 4.65 -33.92
CA LYS A 392 -8.71 3.55 -33.85
C LYS A 392 -8.06 2.20 -33.63
N ASN A 393 -7.04 1.90 -34.43
CA ASN A 393 -6.34 0.62 -34.35
C ASN A 393 -5.68 0.45 -32.97
N ALA A 394 -5.07 1.50 -32.44
CA ALA A 394 -4.47 1.49 -31.11
C ALA A 394 -5.51 1.31 -29.99
N LEU A 395 -6.66 1.98 -30.07
CA LEU A 395 -7.75 1.83 -29.10
C LEU A 395 -8.35 0.42 -29.12
N ILE A 396 -8.57 -0.16 -30.31
CA ILE A 396 -9.06 -1.54 -30.46
C ILE A 396 -8.04 -2.54 -29.90
N GLN A 397 -6.75 -2.32 -30.15
CA GLN A 397 -5.69 -3.17 -29.59
C GLN A 397 -5.64 -3.04 -28.06
N ALA A 398 -5.71 -1.83 -27.51
CA ALA A 398 -5.75 -1.61 -26.08
C ALA A 398 -6.96 -2.25 -25.41
N LEU A 399 -8.13 -2.18 -26.05
CA LEU A 399 -9.37 -2.80 -25.55
C LEU A 399 -9.22 -4.31 -25.31
N SER A 400 -8.36 -5.00 -26.07
CA SER A 400 -8.11 -6.45 -25.92
C SER A 400 -7.42 -6.83 -24.61
N GLN A 401 -6.72 -5.89 -23.96
CA GLN A 401 -5.98 -6.14 -22.72
C GLN A 401 -6.87 -6.07 -21.48
N PHE A 402 -8.00 -5.37 -21.56
CA PHE A 402 -8.94 -5.26 -20.45
C PHE A 402 -9.72 -6.56 -20.22
N THR A 403 -10.15 -6.77 -18.98
CA THR A 403 -10.98 -7.87 -18.49
C THR A 403 -12.47 -7.61 -18.77
N GLY A 404 -13.32 -8.62 -18.51
CA GLY A 404 -14.76 -8.48 -18.67
C GLY A 404 -15.43 -7.57 -17.64
N GLU A 405 -14.78 -7.40 -16.48
CA GLU A 405 -15.32 -6.60 -15.37
C GLU A 405 -14.98 -5.11 -15.51
N ASP A 406 -14.02 -4.73 -16.36
CA ASP A 406 -13.71 -3.33 -16.65
C ASP A 406 -14.90 -2.61 -17.27
N GLU A 407 -15.11 -1.36 -16.87
CA GLU A 407 -16.16 -0.49 -17.38
C GLU A 407 -15.56 0.58 -18.28
N ILE A 408 -15.91 0.60 -19.55
CA ILE A 408 -15.33 1.56 -20.51
C ILE A 408 -16.44 2.22 -21.32
N GLY A 409 -16.40 3.55 -21.42
CA GLY A 409 -17.25 4.35 -22.30
C GLY A 409 -16.44 5.08 -23.37
N LEU A 410 -17.14 5.60 -24.38
CA LEU A 410 -16.55 6.34 -25.48
C LEU A 410 -17.31 7.63 -25.73
N TRP A 411 -16.57 8.73 -25.69
CA TRP A 411 -17.00 10.05 -26.12
C TRP A 411 -16.17 10.47 -27.32
N ARG A 412 -16.79 11.17 -28.27
CA ARG A 412 -16.08 11.86 -29.34
C ARG A 412 -16.25 13.37 -29.18
N PHE A 413 -15.26 14.14 -29.62
CA PHE A 413 -15.37 15.59 -29.54
C PHE A 413 -14.73 16.33 -30.73
N SER A 414 -15.34 17.45 -31.08
CA SER A 414 -14.89 18.47 -32.04
C SER A 414 -15.79 19.70 -31.84
N THR A 415 -15.41 20.87 -32.32
CA THR A 415 -16.27 22.06 -32.18
C THR A 415 -17.67 21.83 -32.75
N ARG A 416 -18.72 22.15 -31.98
CA ARG A 416 -20.12 22.20 -32.42
C ARG A 416 -20.64 20.91 -33.08
N LEU A 417 -20.36 19.76 -32.45
CA LEU A 417 -20.91 18.46 -32.87
C LEU A 417 -22.45 18.44 -32.82
N GLU A 418 -23.04 19.01 -31.76
CA GLU A 418 -24.49 19.10 -31.62
C GLU A 418 -24.90 20.50 -31.14
N GLY A 419 -25.23 21.38 -32.08
CA GLY A 419 -25.52 22.79 -31.77
C GLY A 419 -24.27 23.52 -31.28
N GLU A 420 -24.31 24.00 -30.03
CA GLU A 420 -23.16 24.65 -29.37
C GLU A 420 -22.33 23.66 -28.53
N GLN A 421 -22.66 22.37 -28.55
CA GLN A 421 -21.96 21.35 -27.76
C GLN A 421 -20.84 20.69 -28.56
N ASP A 422 -19.66 20.60 -27.95
CA ASP A 422 -18.43 20.11 -28.59
C ASP A 422 -18.20 18.60 -28.46
N TYR A 423 -19.04 17.88 -27.73
CA TYR A 423 -18.85 16.46 -27.45
C TYR A 423 -20.13 15.67 -27.55
N GLU A 424 -19.99 14.38 -27.83
CA GLU A 424 -21.08 13.42 -27.92
C GLU A 424 -20.66 12.10 -27.25
N GLU A 425 -21.53 11.56 -26.42
CA GLU A 425 -21.39 10.21 -25.86
C GLU A 425 -21.80 9.18 -26.91
N VAL A 426 -20.82 8.45 -27.45
CA VAL A 426 -21.05 7.41 -28.47
C VAL A 426 -21.53 6.11 -27.82
N THR A 427 -20.91 5.74 -26.70
CA THR A 427 -21.32 4.59 -25.90
C THR A 427 -21.15 4.88 -24.41
N GLY A 428 -22.16 4.54 -23.62
CA GLY A 428 -22.11 4.70 -22.17
C GLY A 428 -21.06 3.83 -21.49
N THR A 429 -20.60 4.26 -20.31
CA THR A 429 -19.58 3.56 -19.52
C THR A 429 -20.20 2.42 -18.74
N THR A 430 -19.99 1.19 -19.21
CA THR A 430 -20.45 -0.04 -18.55
C THR A 430 -19.49 -1.20 -18.75
N ARG A 431 -19.74 -2.33 -18.06
CA ARG A 431 -18.87 -3.51 -18.04
C ARG A 431 -18.68 -4.10 -19.44
N LEU A 432 -17.44 -4.38 -19.82
CA LEU A 432 -17.09 -4.93 -21.13
C LEU A 432 -17.76 -6.28 -21.42
N ALA A 433 -17.98 -7.11 -20.39
CA ALA A 433 -18.69 -8.38 -20.52
C ALA A 433 -20.22 -8.25 -20.51
N GLN A 434 -20.78 -7.08 -20.18
CA GLN A 434 -22.23 -6.88 -20.23
C GLN A 434 -22.72 -7.09 -21.65
N ARG A 435 -23.81 -7.83 -21.82
CA ARG A 435 -24.43 -8.08 -23.11
C ARG A 435 -25.70 -7.27 -23.29
N THR A 436 -25.97 -6.86 -24.53
CA THR A 436 -27.27 -6.36 -24.94
C THR A 436 -28.26 -7.50 -25.10
N ASP A 437 -29.54 -7.16 -25.26
CA ASP A 437 -30.61 -8.12 -25.51
C ASP A 437 -30.36 -8.94 -26.80
N ASP A 438 -29.64 -8.37 -27.76
CA ASP A 438 -29.25 -9.01 -29.02
C ASP A 438 -27.99 -9.92 -28.89
N GLY A 439 -27.42 -10.03 -27.68
CA GLY A 439 -26.34 -10.94 -27.34
C GLY A 439 -24.91 -10.42 -27.59
N ALA A 440 -24.76 -9.24 -28.21
CA ALA A 440 -23.46 -8.59 -28.35
C ALA A 440 -22.96 -8.08 -27.01
N SER A 441 -21.68 -8.31 -26.72
CA SER A 441 -21.01 -7.75 -25.56
C SER A 441 -20.69 -6.26 -25.75
N HIS A 442 -20.62 -5.52 -24.66
CA HIS A 442 -20.22 -4.12 -24.67
C HIS A 442 -18.84 -3.93 -25.27
N ARG A 443 -17.92 -4.89 -25.08
CA ARG A 443 -16.62 -4.92 -25.76
C ARG A 443 -16.74 -4.91 -27.28
N GLU A 444 -17.64 -5.72 -27.84
CA GLU A 444 -17.86 -5.78 -29.29
C GLU A 444 -18.47 -4.48 -29.82
N LEU A 445 -19.42 -3.91 -29.06
CA LEU A 445 -20.01 -2.61 -29.39
C LEU A 445 -18.97 -1.49 -29.37
N LEU A 446 -18.13 -1.45 -28.34
CA LEU A 446 -17.08 -0.46 -28.18
C LEU A 446 -16.01 -0.58 -29.27
N ALA A 447 -15.59 -1.81 -29.61
CA ALA A 447 -14.68 -2.05 -30.73
C ALA A 447 -15.27 -1.56 -32.06
N SER A 448 -16.56 -1.80 -32.30
CA SER A 448 -17.27 -1.28 -33.47
C SER A 448 -17.36 0.25 -33.44
N ALA A 449 -17.64 0.84 -32.28
CA ALA A 449 -17.74 2.28 -32.10
C ALA A 449 -16.41 2.97 -32.40
N PHE A 450 -15.28 2.44 -31.88
CA PHE A 450 -13.94 2.90 -32.24
C PHE A 450 -13.71 2.83 -33.75
N GLY A 451 -14.00 1.68 -34.38
CA GLY A 451 -13.84 1.53 -35.84
C GLY A 451 -14.66 2.54 -36.66
N SER A 452 -15.80 2.99 -36.13
CA SER A 452 -16.73 3.91 -36.78
C SER A 452 -16.39 5.39 -36.62
N LEU A 453 -15.43 5.76 -35.76
CA LEU A 453 -15.03 7.16 -35.59
C LEU A 453 -14.62 7.78 -36.93
N GLN A 454 -14.95 9.03 -37.19
CA GLN A 454 -14.54 9.70 -38.43
C GLN A 454 -14.17 11.14 -38.11
N PRO A 455 -13.10 11.68 -38.71
CA PRO A 455 -12.80 13.10 -38.60
C PRO A 455 -13.99 13.90 -39.13
N VAL A 456 -14.35 14.96 -38.41
CA VAL A 456 -15.35 15.94 -38.82
C VAL A 456 -14.66 16.93 -39.76
N PRO A 457 -15.05 16.97 -41.05
CA PRO A 457 -14.47 17.93 -41.99
C PRO A 457 -14.68 19.36 -41.49
N ASP A 458 -13.63 20.17 -41.54
CA ASP A 458 -13.62 21.57 -41.08
C ASP A 458 -13.96 21.76 -39.58
N GLY A 459 -14.02 20.68 -38.80
CA GLY A 459 -14.20 20.73 -37.35
C GLY A 459 -12.89 21.08 -36.64
N ALA A 460 -12.94 22.00 -35.68
CA ALA A 460 -11.80 22.36 -34.85
C ALA A 460 -11.82 21.57 -33.53
N THR A 461 -10.81 21.79 -32.68
CA THR A 461 -10.61 21.06 -31.43
C THR A 461 -11.26 21.76 -30.22
N GLY A 462 -12.42 21.23 -29.77
CA GLY A 462 -13.15 21.69 -28.56
C GLY A 462 -12.72 20.97 -27.28
N LEU A 463 -11.43 21.07 -26.94
CA LEU A 463 -10.77 20.25 -25.92
C LEU A 463 -11.23 20.56 -24.49
N TYR A 464 -11.25 21.84 -24.11
CA TYR A 464 -11.31 22.22 -22.69
C TYR A 464 -12.70 22.03 -22.08
N ASP A 465 -13.75 22.42 -22.79
CA ASP A 465 -15.14 22.23 -22.32
C ASP A 465 -15.51 20.74 -22.30
N THR A 466 -15.02 19.97 -23.28
CA THR A 466 -15.16 18.51 -23.31
C THR A 466 -14.47 17.86 -22.12
N ALA A 467 -13.21 18.24 -21.83
CA ALA A 467 -12.45 17.67 -20.72
C ALA A 467 -13.15 17.94 -19.37
N LEU A 468 -13.70 19.14 -19.18
CA LEU A 468 -14.47 19.48 -17.98
C LEU A 468 -15.72 18.60 -17.88
N ALA A 469 -16.50 18.49 -18.96
CA ALA A 469 -17.75 17.74 -18.97
C ALA A 469 -17.54 16.24 -18.71
N ALA A 470 -16.52 15.64 -19.34
CA ALA A 470 -16.16 14.24 -19.12
C ALA A 470 -15.69 14.00 -17.67
N TYR A 471 -14.88 14.90 -17.11
CA TYR A 471 -14.42 14.79 -15.72
C TYR A 471 -15.56 14.92 -14.72
N GLU A 472 -16.42 15.94 -14.87
CA GLU A 472 -17.60 16.13 -14.01
C GLU A 472 -18.55 14.93 -14.08
N ARG A 473 -18.74 14.36 -15.28
CA ARG A 473 -19.51 13.13 -15.46
C ARG A 473 -18.90 11.96 -14.70
N GLN A 474 -17.60 11.74 -14.84
CA GLN A 474 -16.89 10.63 -14.20
C GLN A 474 -16.91 10.74 -12.66
N VAL A 475 -16.77 11.93 -12.09
CA VAL A 475 -16.91 12.15 -10.64
C VAL A 475 -18.33 11.84 -10.15
N LYS A 476 -19.34 12.21 -10.94
CA LYS A 476 -20.75 11.97 -10.61
C LYS A 476 -21.12 10.49 -10.67
N GLU A 477 -20.52 9.76 -11.60
CA GLU A 477 -20.66 8.32 -11.82
C GLU A 477 -19.49 7.52 -11.25
N TYR A 478 -18.84 8.04 -10.20
CA TYR A 478 -17.73 7.38 -9.54
C TYR A 478 -18.12 5.97 -9.08
N ALA A 479 -17.29 4.99 -9.42
CA ALA A 479 -17.48 3.61 -8.99
C ALA A 479 -16.48 3.27 -7.87
N PRO A 480 -16.95 3.06 -6.62
CA PRO A 480 -16.07 2.70 -5.51
C PRO A 480 -15.36 1.37 -5.76
N GLY A 481 -14.10 1.26 -5.30
CA GLY A 481 -13.30 0.03 -5.44
C GLY A 481 -12.78 -0.22 -6.86
N ARG A 482 -12.82 0.80 -7.73
CA ARG A 482 -12.34 0.75 -9.12
C ARG A 482 -11.36 1.89 -9.38
N PHE A 483 -10.46 1.68 -10.32
CA PHE A 483 -9.64 2.77 -10.84
C PHE A 483 -10.47 3.67 -11.76
N ASN A 484 -10.82 4.87 -11.32
CA ASN A 484 -11.67 5.81 -12.07
C ASN A 484 -10.79 6.83 -12.82
N ALA A 485 -10.90 6.89 -14.15
CA ALA A 485 -10.15 7.87 -14.93
C ALA A 485 -10.86 8.31 -16.21
N VAL A 486 -10.59 9.54 -16.62
CA VAL A 486 -10.89 10.05 -17.96
C VAL A 486 -9.62 10.00 -18.79
N VAL A 487 -9.68 9.37 -19.97
CA VAL A 487 -8.56 9.31 -20.92
C VAL A 487 -8.91 10.18 -22.12
N LEU A 488 -8.16 11.26 -22.30
CA LEU A 488 -8.35 12.24 -23.36
C LEU A 488 -7.29 12.05 -24.45
N LEU A 489 -7.70 11.78 -25.68
CA LEU A 489 -6.81 11.65 -26.84
C LEU A 489 -7.05 12.82 -27.79
N THR A 490 -6.01 13.61 -28.08
CA THR A 490 -6.08 14.78 -28.98
C THR A 490 -4.79 14.94 -29.77
N ASP A 491 -4.85 15.53 -30.95
CA ASP A 491 -3.67 15.79 -31.78
C ASP A 491 -3.32 17.29 -31.92
N GLY A 492 -4.08 18.16 -31.24
CA GLY A 492 -4.02 19.60 -31.45
C GLY A 492 -4.18 20.44 -30.18
N THR A 493 -4.30 21.74 -30.40
CA THR A 493 -4.56 22.73 -29.34
C THR A 493 -6.04 23.06 -29.27
N ASN A 494 -6.53 23.58 -28.15
CA ASN A 494 -7.92 24.02 -28.09
C ASN A 494 -8.16 25.20 -29.04
N GLU A 495 -9.06 25.03 -30.00
CA GLU A 495 -9.37 25.99 -31.06
C GLU A 495 -10.82 26.48 -31.02
N ASP A 496 -11.59 26.09 -29.99
CA ASP A 496 -12.99 26.46 -29.85
C ASP A 496 -13.19 27.95 -29.45
N PRO A 497 -13.89 28.76 -30.28
CA PRO A 497 -14.22 30.14 -29.95
C PRO A 497 -15.34 30.23 -28.91
N GLY A 498 -14.97 30.54 -27.66
CA GLY A 498 -15.92 30.69 -26.56
C GLY A 498 -15.66 29.71 -25.41
N SER A 499 -14.86 28.67 -25.68
CA SER A 499 -14.36 27.75 -24.67
C SER A 499 -13.65 28.45 -23.52
N ILE A 500 -13.73 27.82 -22.35
CA ILE A 500 -12.98 28.20 -21.16
C ILE A 500 -11.47 28.23 -21.42
N SER A 501 -10.72 29.01 -20.64
CA SER A 501 -9.25 28.96 -20.70
C SER A 501 -8.70 27.73 -19.98
N ALA A 502 -7.49 27.28 -20.34
CA ALA A 502 -6.80 26.20 -19.63
C ALA A 502 -6.64 26.47 -18.12
N ALA A 503 -6.46 27.74 -17.73
CA ALA A 503 -6.36 28.14 -16.32
C ALA A 503 -7.69 28.01 -15.59
N ASP A 504 -8.79 28.43 -16.23
CA ASP A 504 -10.14 28.29 -15.68
C ASP A 504 -10.56 26.83 -15.59
N LEU A 505 -10.20 26.01 -16.58
CA LEU A 505 -10.38 24.56 -16.56
C LEU A 505 -9.67 23.94 -15.35
N ALA A 506 -8.37 24.20 -15.19
CA ALA A 506 -7.61 23.67 -14.05
C ALA A 506 -8.19 24.13 -12.70
N ALA A 507 -8.70 25.36 -12.61
CA ALA A 507 -9.36 25.86 -11.40
C ALA A 507 -10.69 25.13 -11.12
N ARG A 508 -11.50 24.87 -12.16
CA ARG A 508 -12.77 24.15 -12.04
C ARG A 508 -12.54 22.68 -11.70
N LEU A 509 -11.58 22.02 -12.35
CA LEU A 509 -11.21 20.64 -12.04
C LEU A 509 -10.79 20.47 -10.57
N ARG A 510 -9.94 21.37 -10.03
CA ARG A 510 -9.59 21.36 -8.59
C ARG A 510 -10.78 21.53 -7.66
N LYS A 511 -11.79 22.29 -8.09
CA LYS A 511 -13.02 22.52 -7.31
C LYS A 511 -13.97 21.31 -7.37
N THR A 512 -13.99 20.61 -8.51
CA THR A 512 -14.81 19.42 -8.73
C THR A 512 -14.18 18.17 -8.13
N ALA A 513 -12.85 18.13 -8.01
CA ALA A 513 -12.12 17.03 -7.39
C ALA A 513 -12.60 16.79 -5.96
N ASP A 514 -12.93 15.53 -5.68
CA ASP A 514 -13.44 15.07 -4.40
C ASP A 514 -12.48 14.00 -3.85
N PRO A 515 -11.81 14.25 -2.71
CA PRO A 515 -10.93 13.27 -2.08
C PRO A 515 -11.60 11.94 -1.72
N GLU A 516 -12.93 11.92 -1.51
CA GLU A 516 -13.68 10.68 -1.26
C GLU A 516 -14.04 9.94 -2.56
N ARG A 517 -13.89 10.59 -3.72
CA ARG A 517 -14.18 10.07 -5.06
C ARG A 517 -13.06 10.42 -6.04
N PRO A 518 -11.86 9.85 -5.86
CA PRO A 518 -10.71 10.18 -6.69
C PRO A 518 -10.95 9.78 -8.15
N VAL A 519 -10.77 10.74 -9.06
CA VAL A 519 -10.85 10.53 -10.52
C VAL A 519 -9.59 11.10 -11.16
N GLY A 520 -8.86 10.28 -11.91
CA GLY A 520 -7.69 10.72 -12.68
C GLY A 520 -8.08 11.33 -14.03
N LEU A 521 -7.25 12.25 -14.52
CA LEU A 521 -7.33 12.76 -15.90
C LEU A 521 -6.02 12.45 -16.64
N ILE A 522 -6.08 11.62 -17.65
CA ILE A 522 -4.94 11.20 -18.47
C ILE A 522 -5.08 11.86 -19.84
N ALA A 523 -4.12 12.68 -20.23
CA ALA A 523 -4.12 13.33 -21.54
C ALA A 523 -3.04 12.75 -22.45
N ILE A 524 -3.40 12.31 -23.66
CA ILE A 524 -2.49 11.73 -24.65
C ILE A 524 -2.53 12.63 -25.88
N GLY A 525 -1.43 13.35 -26.09
CA GLY A 525 -1.23 14.17 -27.28
C GLY A 525 -0.59 13.37 -28.42
N ILE A 526 -1.25 13.34 -29.57
CA ILE A 526 -0.84 12.60 -30.76
C ILE A 526 -0.10 13.55 -31.70
N GLY A 527 1.12 13.18 -32.07
CA GLY A 527 1.94 13.96 -33.00
C GLY A 527 2.64 15.16 -32.36
N PRO A 528 3.40 15.91 -33.17
CA PRO A 528 4.21 17.03 -32.68
C PRO A 528 3.38 18.26 -32.30
N ASP A 529 2.19 18.41 -32.89
CA ASP A 529 1.35 19.62 -32.83
C ASP A 529 0.49 19.68 -31.56
N ALA A 530 0.40 18.58 -30.80
CA ALA A 530 -0.36 18.54 -29.55
C ALA A 530 0.29 19.43 -28.46
N ASP A 531 -0.52 20.26 -27.80
CA ASP A 531 -0.10 21.11 -26.67
C ASP A 531 -0.05 20.30 -25.37
N ILE A 532 1.02 19.52 -25.23
CA ILE A 532 1.29 18.68 -24.06
C ILE A 532 1.50 19.52 -22.79
N GLU A 533 1.99 20.76 -22.90
CA GLU A 533 2.18 21.63 -21.73
C GLU A 533 0.83 22.12 -21.18
N ALA A 534 -0.11 22.49 -22.04
CA ALA A 534 -1.48 22.78 -21.61
C ALA A 534 -2.15 21.52 -21.04
N CYS A 535 -2.06 20.37 -21.73
CA CYS A 535 -2.61 19.11 -21.26
C CYS A 535 -2.05 18.70 -19.89
N GLY A 536 -0.74 18.88 -19.67
CA GLY A 536 -0.07 18.58 -18.40
C GLY A 536 -0.58 19.45 -17.25
N ARG A 537 -0.68 20.77 -17.48
CA ARG A 537 -1.22 21.71 -16.47
C ARG A 537 -2.67 21.40 -16.07
N ILE A 538 -3.47 20.91 -17.03
CA ILE A 538 -4.86 20.52 -16.80
C ILE A 538 -4.93 19.20 -16.03
N ALA A 539 -4.17 18.19 -16.45
CA ALA A 539 -4.14 16.88 -15.82
C ALA A 539 -3.61 16.94 -14.37
N GLU A 540 -2.50 17.66 -14.12
CA GLU A 540 -1.91 17.84 -12.79
C GLU A 540 -2.87 18.49 -11.78
N ALA A 541 -3.87 19.25 -12.26
CA ALA A 541 -4.86 19.89 -11.41
C ALA A 541 -5.68 18.88 -10.57
N VAL A 542 -5.74 17.62 -11.02
CA VAL A 542 -6.50 16.52 -10.40
C VAL A 542 -5.65 15.26 -10.21
N GLY A 543 -4.32 15.43 -10.10
CA GLY A 543 -3.40 14.31 -9.89
C GLY A 543 -3.15 13.43 -11.13
N GLY A 544 -3.56 13.90 -12.31
CA GLY A 544 -3.34 13.24 -13.61
C GLY A 544 -1.99 13.54 -14.26
N GLU A 545 -1.78 12.99 -15.46
CA GLU A 545 -0.56 13.19 -16.28
C GLU A 545 -0.89 13.43 -17.76
N SER A 546 0.08 13.98 -18.50
CA SER A 546 0.05 14.07 -19.96
C SER A 546 1.20 13.30 -20.60
N TYR A 547 0.92 12.67 -21.74
CA TYR A 547 1.87 11.87 -22.51
C TYR A 547 1.89 12.34 -23.95
N ARG A 548 3.08 12.44 -24.52
CA ARG A 548 3.28 12.71 -25.95
C ARG A 548 3.51 11.40 -26.68
N VAL A 549 2.80 11.23 -27.79
CA VAL A 549 3.01 10.09 -28.70
C VAL A 549 3.48 10.61 -30.04
N THR A 550 4.77 10.40 -30.34
CA THR A 550 5.38 10.81 -31.60
C THR A 550 5.20 9.78 -32.71
N ASP A 551 5.18 8.48 -32.37
CA ASP A 551 4.78 7.41 -33.27
C ASP A 551 3.38 6.91 -32.85
N PRO A 552 2.33 7.14 -33.65
CA PRO A 552 0.98 6.69 -33.37
C PRO A 552 0.84 5.17 -33.09
N LYS A 553 1.80 4.33 -33.51
CA LYS A 553 1.84 2.89 -33.15
C LYS A 553 2.11 2.63 -31.67
N GLU A 554 2.69 3.61 -30.97
CA GLU A 554 2.97 3.53 -29.53
C GLU A 554 1.78 3.93 -28.67
N ILE A 555 0.69 4.45 -29.24
CA ILE A 555 -0.50 4.89 -28.49
C ILE A 555 -1.01 3.80 -27.55
N HIS A 556 -1.03 2.54 -27.99
CA HIS A 556 -1.45 1.42 -27.14
C HIS A 556 -0.54 1.24 -25.90
N ALA A 557 0.78 1.25 -26.10
CA ALA A 557 1.75 1.09 -25.03
C ALA A 557 1.73 2.30 -24.07
N VAL A 558 1.60 3.52 -24.62
CA VAL A 558 1.50 4.75 -23.84
C VAL A 558 0.18 4.80 -23.08
N LEU A 559 -0.94 4.36 -23.65
CA LEU A 559 -2.22 4.27 -22.95
C LEU A 559 -2.15 3.30 -21.78
N LEU A 560 -1.56 2.11 -21.99
CA LEU A 560 -1.37 1.13 -20.92
C LEU A 560 -0.45 1.68 -19.82
N ARG A 561 0.67 2.28 -20.22
CA ARG A 561 1.59 2.94 -19.29
C ARG A 561 0.91 4.07 -18.52
N ALA A 562 0.15 4.91 -19.20
CA ALA A 562 -0.52 6.06 -18.60
C ALA A 562 -1.57 5.63 -17.58
N VAL A 563 -2.35 4.59 -17.90
CA VAL A 563 -3.28 3.98 -16.95
C VAL A 563 -2.52 3.33 -15.78
N THR A 564 -1.33 2.76 -16.03
CA THR A 564 -0.45 2.14 -15.01
C THR A 564 0.16 3.15 -14.06
N ASP A 565 0.75 4.21 -14.59
CA ASP A 565 1.35 5.30 -13.85
C ASP A 565 0.27 6.05 -13.05
N ALA A 566 -0.91 6.27 -13.65
CA ALA A 566 -2.06 6.87 -12.96
C ALA A 566 -2.66 5.93 -11.89
N GLY A 567 -2.71 4.63 -12.13
CA GLY A 567 -3.08 3.62 -11.13
C GLY A 567 -2.08 3.53 -9.98
N ALA A 568 -0.78 3.65 -10.27
CA ALA A 568 0.28 3.75 -9.27
C ALA A 568 0.06 4.99 -8.42
N LYS A 569 -0.10 6.16 -9.05
CA LYS A 569 -0.39 7.42 -8.35
C LYS A 569 -1.67 7.37 -7.54
N ALA A 570 -2.73 6.77 -8.06
CA ALA A 570 -3.99 6.58 -7.34
C ALA A 570 -3.81 5.67 -6.11
N ALA A 571 -3.01 4.61 -6.21
CA ALA A 571 -2.62 3.79 -5.06
C ALA A 571 -1.68 4.55 -4.10
N LEU A 572 -0.93 5.54 -4.62
CA LEU A 572 -0.06 6.43 -3.87
C LEU A 572 -0.77 7.71 -3.37
N SER A 573 -2.06 7.94 -3.67
CA SER A 573 -2.82 9.15 -3.31
C SER A 573 -3.99 8.82 -2.40
#